data_AF-A0A376S9X9-F1
#
_entry.id   AF-A0A376S9X9-F1
#
_cell.length_a   1.000
_cell.length_b   1.000
_cell.length_c   1.000
_cell.angle_alpha   90.00
_cell.angle_beta   90.00
_cell.angle_gamma   90.00
#
_symmetry.space_group_name_H-M   'P 1'
#
loop_
_entity.id
_entity.type
_entity.pdbx_description
1 polymer ?
#
loop_
_entity_poly.entity_id
_entity_poly.type
_entity_poly.pdbx_seq_one_letter_code
_entity_poly.pdbx_strand_id
1 'polypeptide(L)' 'MSQHNEKNPHQHQSPLHDSSEAKPGMDSLAPEDGSHRPAAEPTPPGAQPTAQGA' A
#
# COMPACT_ATOMS: atom_id res chain seq x y z
N MET A 1 -11.65 4.13 20.90
CA MET A 1 -11.46 2.67 20.99
C MET A 1 -10.83 2.24 19.68
N SER A 2 -9.51 2.06 19.66
CA SER A 2 -8.79 1.63 18.47
C SER A 2 -9.06 0.16 18.27
N GLN A 3 -9.80 -0.17 17.21
CA GLN A 3 -10.10 -1.53 16.80
C GLN A 3 -8.82 -2.20 16.28
N HIS A 4 -7.92 -2.59 17.18
CA HIS A 4 -6.91 -3.60 16.86
C HIS A 4 -7.63 -4.96 16.90
N ASN A 5 -8.44 -5.21 15.87
CA ASN A 5 -8.92 -6.55 15.58
C ASN A 5 -7.70 -7.30 15.04
N GLU A 6 -7.38 -8.48 15.57
CA GLU A 6 -6.44 -9.40 14.93
C GLU A 6 -6.88 -9.64 13.48
N LYS A 7 -6.36 -8.84 12.54
CA LYS A 7 -6.65 -8.93 11.11
C LYS A 7 -5.59 -9.81 10.51
N ASN A 8 -6.01 -10.77 9.69
CA ASN A 8 -5.10 -11.47 8.80
C ASN A 8 -4.28 -10.40 8.04
N PRO A 9 -2.93 -10.45 8.06
CA PRO A 9 -2.09 -9.38 7.52
C PRO A 9 -2.28 -9.17 6.02
N HIS A 10 -3.01 -10.05 5.34
CA HIS A 10 -3.31 -9.96 3.91
C HIS A 10 -4.72 -9.43 3.61
N GLN A 11 -5.51 -9.08 4.63
CA GLN A 11 -6.86 -8.52 4.45
C GLN A 11 -6.86 -7.00 4.67
N HIS A 12 -6.33 -6.28 3.69
CA HIS A 12 -6.46 -4.82 3.63
C HIS A 12 -7.78 -4.44 2.94
N GLN A 13 -8.45 -3.41 3.46
CA GLN A 13 -9.58 -2.78 2.80
C GLN A 13 -9.20 -1.40 2.31
N SER A 14 -9.81 -0.95 1.22
CA SER A 14 -9.64 0.43 0.74
C SER A 14 -10.06 1.41 1.84
N PRO A 15 -9.30 2.49 2.08
CA PRO A 15 -9.68 3.49 3.08
C PRO A 15 -10.86 4.36 2.66
N LEU A 16 -11.22 4.37 1.37
CA LEU A 16 -12.32 5.15 0.80
C LEU A 16 -13.27 4.26 0.00
N HIS A 17 -14.57 4.52 0.16
CA HIS A 17 -15.65 3.80 -0.51
C HIS A 17 -16.75 4.74 -1.02
N ASP A 18 -16.53 6.06 -0.96
CA ASP A 18 -17.52 7.08 -1.28
C ASP A 18 -16.92 8.21 -2.15
N SER A 19 -17.73 9.22 -2.47
CA SER A 19 -17.35 10.33 -3.34
C SER A 19 -16.15 11.16 -2.87
N SER A 20 -15.64 10.94 -1.66
CA SER A 20 -14.40 11.54 -1.18
C SER A 20 -13.18 11.06 -1.96
N GLU A 21 -13.25 9.91 -2.64
CA GLU A 21 -12.25 9.47 -3.62
C GLU A 21 -12.07 10.48 -4.77
N ALA A 22 -13.10 11.28 -5.08
CA ALA A 22 -13.04 12.31 -6.11
C ALA A 22 -12.65 13.71 -5.57
N LYS A 23 -12.36 13.83 -4.27
CA LYS A 23 -12.03 15.11 -3.63
C LYS A 23 -10.53 15.23 -3.38
N PRO A 24 -9.96 16.44 -3.51
CA PRO A 24 -8.58 16.68 -3.10
C PRO A 24 -8.41 16.52 -1.58
N GLY A 25 -7.17 16.30 -1.13
CA GLY A 25 -6.86 16.14 0.30
C GLY A 25 -6.93 14.69 0.79
N MET A 26 -6.74 13.72 -0.10
CA MET A 26 -6.47 12.34 0.30
C MET A 26 -5.03 12.29 0.81
N ASP A 27 -4.86 12.21 2.14
CA ASP A 27 -3.56 12.15 2.81
C ASP A 27 -2.82 10.82 2.49
N SER A 28 -2.23 10.16 3.49
CA SER A 28 -1.55 8.87 3.29
C SER A 28 -2.54 7.75 2.94
N LEU A 29 -2.41 7.20 1.73
CA LEU A 29 -3.16 6.02 1.27
C LEU A 29 -2.34 4.72 1.32
N ALA A 30 -1.07 4.82 1.68
CA ALA A 30 -0.18 3.67 1.73
C ALA A 30 -0.56 2.74 2.89
N PRO A 31 -0.45 1.41 2.71
CA PRO A 31 -0.58 0.46 3.82
C PRO A 31 0.39 0.79 4.96
N GLU A 32 -0.12 0.68 6.19
CA GLU A 32 0.63 1.01 7.42
C GLU A 32 1.84 0.09 7.63
N ASP A 33 1.80 -1.13 7.09
CA ASP A 33 2.85 -2.14 7.19
C ASP A 33 4.02 -1.92 6.21
N GLY A 34 3.94 -0.90 5.35
CA GLY A 34 4.98 -0.60 4.38
C GLY A 34 5.13 -1.65 3.27
N SER A 35 4.17 -2.57 3.11
CA SER A 35 4.18 -3.64 2.10
C SER A 35 4.21 -3.12 0.65
N HIS A 36 3.81 -1.88 0.44
CA HIS A 36 3.92 -1.19 -0.85
C HIS A 36 5.37 -0.87 -1.26
N ARG A 37 6.32 -0.88 -0.32
CA ARG A 37 7.71 -0.50 -0.61
C ARG A 37 8.45 -1.72 -1.16
N PRO A 38 9.17 -1.58 -2.27
CA PRO A 38 10.05 -2.65 -2.74
C PRO A 38 11.12 -2.93 -1.69
N ALA A 39 11.60 -4.18 -1.66
CA ALA A 39 12.76 -4.54 -0.85
C ALA A 39 13.94 -3.61 -1.19
N ALA A 40 14.65 -3.16 -0.16
CA ALA A 40 15.81 -2.27 -0.34
C ALA A 40 17.02 -2.97 -0.97
N GLU A 41 16.94 -4.28 -1.22
CA GLU A 41 18.03 -5.02 -1.82
C GLU A 41 18.31 -4.56 -3.25
N PRO A 42 19.58 -4.26 -3.58
CA PRO A 42 19.98 -3.96 -4.94
C PRO A 42 19.58 -5.13 -5.84
N THR A 43 18.79 -4.84 -6.88
CA THR A 43 18.52 -5.81 -7.92
C THR A 43 19.83 -6.12 -8.63
N PRO A 44 20.28 -7.40 -8.69
CA PRO A 44 21.50 -7.75 -9.39
C PRO A 44 21.47 -7.27 -10.84
N PRO A 45 22.58 -6.79 -11.42
CA PRO A 45 22.64 -6.41 -12.83
C PRO A 45 22.17 -7.58 -13.71
N GLY A 46 21.09 -7.39 -14.47
CA GLY A 46 20.47 -8.42 -15.32
C GLY A 46 19.13 -8.96 -14.82
N ALA A 47 18.69 -8.64 -13.60
CA ALA A 47 17.33 -8.88 -13.16
C ALA A 47 16.41 -7.73 -13.61
N GLN A 48 15.29 -8.07 -14.26
CA GLN A 48 14.30 -7.08 -14.70
C GLN A 48 13.71 -6.39 -13.46
N PRO A 49 13.60 -5.06 -13.40
CA PRO A 49 12.88 -4.41 -12.32
C PRO A 49 11.44 -4.92 -12.31
N THR A 50 11.00 -5.51 -11.19
CA THR A 50 9.64 -6.06 -11.04
C THR A 50 8.57 -4.97 -10.82
N ALA A 51 8.93 -3.69 -10.93
CA ALA A 51 7.96 -2.61 -10.89
C ALA A 51 7.22 -2.53 -12.24
N GLN A 52 6.13 -3.29 -12.37
CA GLN A 52 5.12 -3.01 -13.40
C GLN A 52 4.29 -1.82 -12.93
N GLY A 53 4.45 -0.67 -13.59
CA GLY A 53 3.61 0.50 -13.31
C GLY A 53 3.88 1.66 -14.26
N ALA A 54 3.03 1.78 -15.29
CA ALA A 54 2.60 3.03 -15.88
C ALA A 54 1.12 2.90 -16.24
#